data_AF-A0A8S3RWU4-F1
#
_entry.id   AF-A0A8S3RWU4-F1
#
_cell.length_a   1.000
_cell.length_b   1.000
_cell.length_c   1.000
_cell.angle_alpha   90.00
_cell.angle_beta   90.00
_cell.angle_gamma   90.00
#
_symmetry.space_group_name_H-M   'P 1'
#
loop_
_entity.id
_entity.type
_entity.pdbx_description
1 polymer ?
#
loop_
_entity_poly.entity_id
_entity_poly.type
_entity_poly.pdbx_seq_one_letter_code
_entity_poly.pdbx_strand_id
1 'polypeptide(L)'
;MYDKAVSGPTAYKIFINSLLQTFERNQLGACIRPIYCGIPTVADDVALISTDPYELQTMLNVQADHANRLRYLLRRIPIEEGEIHKKILKTFGNIIRNDKTVEREIAFRQLAMKDENSGKTVHNIWKSSGTDPYSVNMAAIKVKIATGIMILQYQRSRFSKNCISANCPLCNIEPEDTTHFILKCEKLSSIRNRFIQELKSFLVDCNKPSLLIQELFDDEENLLHLIIDCISYHFLTYKEQVRIETLTRGLCYKLYHKRLLLMSE
;
A
#
# COMPACT_ATOMS: atom_id res chain seq x y z
N MET A 1 -36.08 -22.69 20.61
CA MET A 1 -34.73 -22.14 20.85
C MET A 1 -33.87 -22.59 19.68
N TYR A 2 -33.63 -21.72 18.70
CA TYR A 2 -32.84 -22.08 17.52
C TYR A 2 -31.35 -22.02 17.87
N ASP A 3 -30.66 -23.16 17.77
CA ASP A 3 -29.20 -23.23 17.77
C ASP A 3 -28.67 -22.34 16.64
N LYS A 4 -27.98 -21.27 16.99
CA LYS A 4 -27.26 -20.46 16.00
C LYS A 4 -26.14 -21.33 15.44
N ALA A 5 -26.28 -21.72 14.17
CA ALA A 5 -25.22 -22.38 13.42
C ALA A 5 -23.90 -21.64 13.63
N VAL A 6 -22.90 -22.34 14.18
CA VAL A 6 -21.55 -21.82 14.35
C VAL A 6 -21.05 -21.37 12.98
N SER A 7 -20.66 -20.11 12.85
CA SER A 7 -20.19 -19.56 11.59
C SER A 7 -18.99 -20.37 11.07
N GLY A 8 -18.91 -20.59 9.75
CA GLY A 8 -17.83 -21.34 9.11
C GLY A 8 -16.40 -21.00 9.61
N PRO A 9 -16.06 -19.72 9.83
CA PRO A 9 -14.76 -19.33 10.38
C PRO A 9 -14.50 -19.83 11.81
N THR A 10 -15.53 -19.90 12.64
CA THR A 10 -15.41 -20.35 14.04
C THR A 10 -15.24 -21.87 14.11
N ALA A 11 -15.98 -22.60 13.27
CA ALA A 11 -15.84 -24.05 13.16
C ALA A 11 -14.42 -24.44 12.68
N TYR A 12 -13.88 -23.71 11.71
CA TYR A 12 -12.51 -23.93 11.24
C TYR A 12 -11.46 -23.67 12.33
N LYS A 13 -11.60 -22.59 13.11
CA LYS A 13 -10.68 -22.31 14.24
C LYS A 13 -10.67 -23.44 15.27
N ILE A 14 -11.85 -23.98 15.62
CA ILE A 14 -11.96 -25.11 16.54
C ILE A 14 -11.26 -26.35 15.96
N PHE A 15 -11.45 -26.59 14.66
CA PHE A 15 -10.84 -27.70 13.94
C PHE A 15 -9.30 -27.67 13.98
N ILE A 16 -8.69 -26.53 13.64
CA ILE A 16 -7.22 -26.42 13.63
C ILE A 16 -6.58 -26.22 15.01
N ASN A 17 -7.38 -25.94 16.05
CA ASN A 17 -6.85 -25.61 17.38
C ASN A 17 -6.00 -26.74 17.98
N SER A 18 -6.38 -28.00 17.74
CA SER A 18 -5.61 -29.16 18.23
C SER A 18 -4.22 -29.25 17.57
N LEU A 19 -4.10 -28.87 16.30
CA LEU A 19 -2.82 -28.76 15.61
C LEU A 19 -1.97 -27.62 16.21
N LEU A 20 -2.55 -26.42 16.36
CA LEU A 20 -1.87 -25.27 16.94
C LEU A 20 -1.34 -25.55 18.36
N GLN A 21 -2.18 -26.15 19.21
CA GLN A 21 -1.79 -26.56 20.56
C GLN A 21 -0.70 -27.62 20.58
N THR A 22 -0.68 -28.53 19.59
CA THR A 22 0.37 -29.53 19.48
C THR A 22 1.71 -28.84 19.23
N PHE A 23 1.76 -27.87 18.33
CA PHE A 23 3.01 -27.16 18.06
C PHE A 23 3.47 -26.29 19.22
N GLU A 24 2.56 -25.55 19.86
CA GLU A 24 2.88 -24.72 21.02
C GLU A 24 3.37 -25.55 22.22
N ARG A 25 2.70 -26.66 22.56
CA ARG A 25 3.11 -27.53 23.67
C ARG A 25 4.47 -28.18 23.46
N ASN A 26 4.82 -28.49 22.22
CA ASN A 26 6.10 -29.08 21.86
C ASN A 26 7.18 -28.02 21.56
N GLN A 27 6.86 -26.72 21.69
CA GLN A 27 7.76 -25.61 21.35
C GLN A 27 8.34 -25.73 19.94
N LEU A 28 7.53 -26.19 18.99
CA LEU A 28 7.93 -26.39 17.59
C LEU A 28 7.65 -25.12 16.78
N GLY A 29 8.69 -24.37 16.43
CA GLY A 29 8.62 -23.22 15.54
C GLY A 29 9.21 -21.95 16.16
N ALA A 30 9.06 -20.83 15.45
CA ALA A 30 9.66 -19.57 15.87
C ALA A 30 8.96 -18.95 17.10
N CYS A 31 9.75 -18.41 18.02
CA CYS A 31 9.27 -17.58 19.13
C CYS A 31 9.78 -16.14 18.98
N ILE A 32 8.96 -15.16 19.35
CA ILE A 32 9.37 -13.77 19.53
C ILE A 32 9.42 -13.50 21.03
N ARG A 33 10.63 -13.58 21.62
CA ARG A 33 10.82 -13.53 23.08
C ARG A 33 10.02 -14.67 23.76
N PRO A 34 9.17 -14.51 24.82
CA PRO A 34 8.45 -15.65 25.37
C PRO A 34 7.17 -15.99 24.60
N ILE A 35 6.88 -15.31 23.49
CA ILE A 35 5.62 -15.50 22.75
C ILE A 35 5.87 -16.47 21.59
N TYR A 36 5.13 -17.58 21.59
CA TYR A 36 5.12 -18.54 20.49
C TYR A 36 4.49 -17.91 19.23
N CYS A 37 5.19 -17.98 18.10
CA CYS A 37 4.79 -17.38 16.82
C CYS A 37 5.03 -18.32 15.63
N GLY A 38 5.15 -19.63 15.88
CA GLY A 38 5.58 -20.58 14.86
C GLY A 38 4.58 -20.76 13.72
N ILE A 39 3.30 -20.41 13.94
CA ILE A 39 2.21 -20.77 13.02
C ILE A 39 1.17 -19.66 12.93
N PRO A 40 1.47 -18.56 12.23
CA PRO A 40 0.43 -17.60 11.86
C PRO A 40 -0.55 -18.24 10.87
N THR A 41 -1.84 -18.03 11.13
CA THR A 41 -2.94 -18.57 10.32
C THR A 41 -3.88 -17.46 9.88
N VAL A 42 -4.33 -17.49 8.63
CA VAL A 42 -5.39 -16.63 8.10
C VAL A 42 -6.38 -17.50 7.33
N ALA A 43 -7.58 -17.72 7.89
CA ALA A 43 -8.52 -18.70 7.34
C ALA A 43 -7.82 -20.06 7.13
N ASP A 44 -7.89 -20.63 5.93
CA ASP A 44 -7.27 -21.90 5.55
C ASP A 44 -5.77 -21.84 5.25
N ASP A 45 -5.19 -20.63 5.17
CA ASP A 45 -3.76 -20.44 4.97
C ASP A 45 -3.00 -20.57 6.30
N VAL A 46 -2.05 -21.52 6.33
CA VAL A 46 -1.18 -21.81 7.47
C VAL A 46 0.27 -21.66 7.04
N ALA A 47 1.00 -20.72 7.64
CA ALA A 47 2.43 -20.61 7.42
C ALA A 47 3.20 -21.25 8.58
N LEU A 48 4.06 -22.22 8.30
CA LEU A 48 4.96 -22.79 9.29
C LEU A 48 6.27 -22.01 9.30
N ILE A 49 6.66 -21.49 10.46
CA ILE A 49 7.86 -20.67 10.63
C ILE A 49 8.73 -21.35 11.67
N SER A 50 9.96 -21.66 11.27
CA SER A 50 11.00 -22.15 12.18
C SER A 50 12.34 -21.51 11.83
N THR A 51 13.22 -21.41 12.82
CA THR A 51 14.61 -20.99 12.64
C THR A 51 15.55 -22.15 12.32
N ASP A 52 15.10 -23.38 12.50
CA ASP A 52 15.86 -24.62 12.31
C ASP A 52 15.18 -25.52 11.24
N PRO A 53 15.88 -25.91 10.17
CA PRO A 53 15.30 -26.78 9.15
C PRO A 53 14.82 -28.14 9.67
N TYR A 54 15.44 -28.72 10.71
CA TYR A 54 14.99 -30.00 11.27
C TYR A 54 13.70 -29.85 12.06
N GLU A 55 13.57 -28.77 12.83
CA GLU A 55 12.31 -28.38 13.46
C GLU A 55 11.22 -28.12 12.40
N LEU A 56 11.51 -27.39 11.32
CA LEU A 56 10.54 -27.17 10.24
C LEU A 56 10.07 -28.48 9.62
N GLN A 57 10.98 -29.42 9.39
CA GLN A 57 10.63 -30.75 8.89
C GLN A 57 9.76 -31.52 9.90
N THR A 58 10.06 -31.39 11.19
CA THR A 58 9.22 -31.96 12.26
C THR A 58 7.83 -31.32 12.23
N MET A 59 7.74 -30.01 12.01
CA MET A 59 6.46 -29.32 11.89
C MET A 59 5.63 -29.84 10.71
N LEU A 60 6.27 -30.02 9.56
CA LEU A 60 5.65 -30.59 8.36
C LEU A 60 5.14 -32.02 8.60
N ASN A 61 5.90 -32.84 9.33
CA ASN A 61 5.49 -34.21 9.66
C ASN A 61 4.24 -34.24 10.55
N VAL A 62 4.19 -33.38 11.58
CA VAL A 62 3.01 -33.23 12.46
C VAL A 62 1.80 -32.74 11.67
N GLN A 63 1.98 -31.77 10.78
CA GLN A 63 0.89 -31.28 9.91
C GLN A 63 0.39 -32.37 8.96
N ALA A 64 1.29 -33.16 8.36
CA ALA A 64 0.93 -34.26 7.48
C ALA A 64 0.18 -35.37 8.22
N ASP A 65 0.63 -35.75 9.41
CA ASP A 65 -0.08 -36.71 10.26
C ASP A 65 -1.47 -36.21 10.65
N HIS A 66 -1.59 -34.93 11.03
CA HIS A 66 -2.87 -34.29 11.33
C HIS A 66 -3.81 -34.29 10.13
N ALA A 67 -3.30 -33.95 8.95
CA ALA A 67 -4.04 -33.96 7.69
C ALA A 67 -4.54 -35.36 7.31
N ASN A 68 -3.69 -36.38 7.48
CA ASN A 68 -4.05 -37.77 7.23
C ASN A 68 -5.16 -38.25 8.17
N ARG A 69 -5.08 -37.93 9.47
CA ARG A 69 -6.10 -38.29 10.46
C ARG A 69 -7.46 -37.68 10.14
N LEU A 70 -7.47 -36.44 9.65
CA LEU A 70 -8.70 -35.70 9.34
C LEU A 70 -9.10 -35.76 7.86
N ARG A 71 -8.37 -36.55 7.05
CA ARG A 71 -8.64 -36.82 5.63
C ARG A 71 -8.75 -35.58 4.75
N TYR A 72 -7.92 -34.55 4.98
CA TYR A 72 -7.84 -33.38 4.09
C TYR A 72 -6.53 -33.34 3.31
N LEU A 73 -6.59 -32.77 2.10
CA LEU A 73 -5.46 -32.71 1.16
C LEU A 73 -4.62 -31.45 1.40
N LEU A 74 -3.33 -31.63 1.69
CA LEU A 74 -2.37 -30.53 1.72
C LEU A 74 -1.95 -30.17 0.29
N ARG A 75 -2.28 -28.96 -0.18
CA ARG A 75 -1.63 -28.39 -1.36
C ARG A 75 -0.25 -27.90 -0.96
N ARG A 76 0.79 -28.64 -1.33
CA ARG A 76 2.18 -28.25 -1.07
C ARG A 76 2.58 -27.13 -2.04
N ILE A 77 2.92 -25.97 -1.51
CA ILE A 77 3.66 -24.94 -2.25
C ILE A 77 5.17 -25.25 -2.08
N PRO A 78 6.00 -25.17 -3.13
CA PRO A 78 7.43 -25.52 -3.05
C PRO A 78 8.18 -24.75 -1.95
N ILE A 79 9.05 -25.47 -1.22
CA ILE A 79 9.86 -24.97 -0.08
C ILE A 79 10.83 -23.84 -0.50
N GLU A 80 11.09 -23.68 -1.80
CA GLU A 80 11.95 -22.61 -2.35
C GLU A 80 11.41 -21.19 -2.05
N GLU A 81 10.13 -21.04 -1.71
CA GLU A 81 9.55 -19.76 -1.26
C GLU A 81 9.83 -19.41 0.22
N GLY A 82 10.35 -20.35 1.02
CA GLY A 82 10.59 -20.15 2.46
C GLY A 82 11.64 -19.08 2.80
N GLU A 83 12.65 -18.89 1.94
CA GLU A 83 13.64 -17.82 2.12
C GLU A 83 13.05 -16.42 1.89
N ILE A 84 12.06 -16.31 1.00
CA ILE A 84 11.35 -15.06 0.71
C ILE A 84 10.63 -14.61 2.00
N HIS A 85 10.03 -15.55 2.73
CA HIS A 85 9.33 -15.27 3.99
C HIS A 85 10.24 -14.86 5.13
N LYS A 86 11.44 -15.44 5.31
CA LYS A 86 12.35 -15.00 6.38
C LYS A 86 12.78 -13.54 6.22
N LYS A 87 13.06 -13.11 4.98
CA LYS A 87 13.36 -11.70 4.67
C LYS A 87 12.14 -10.82 4.90
N ILE A 88 10.97 -11.22 4.41
CA ILE A 88 9.71 -10.47 4.59
C ILE A 88 9.34 -10.35 6.08
N LEU A 89 9.36 -11.45 6.84
CA LEU A 89 9.05 -11.48 8.27
C LEU A 89 10.07 -10.69 9.09
N LYS A 90 11.36 -10.73 8.74
CA LYS A 90 12.37 -9.89 9.36
C LYS A 90 12.11 -8.41 9.06
N THR A 91 11.74 -8.07 7.83
CA THR A 91 11.34 -6.72 7.43
C THR A 91 10.09 -6.27 8.20
N PHE A 92 9.01 -7.06 8.25
CA PHE A 92 7.82 -6.77 9.05
C PHE A 92 8.12 -6.64 10.54
N GLY A 93 8.94 -7.54 11.09
CA GLY A 93 9.39 -7.47 12.48
C GLY A 93 10.19 -6.20 12.77
N ASN A 94 10.99 -5.71 11.81
CA ASN A 94 11.72 -4.45 11.94
C ASN A 94 10.78 -3.24 11.85
N ILE A 95 9.82 -3.27 10.92
CA ILE A 95 8.75 -2.27 10.76
C ILE A 95 7.95 -2.12 12.07
N ILE A 96 7.52 -3.23 12.65
CA ILE A 96 6.65 -3.22 13.85
C ILE A 96 7.44 -2.77 15.09
N ARG A 97 8.68 -3.23 15.26
CA ARG A 97 9.47 -3.00 16.48
C ARG A 97 10.18 -1.65 16.54
N ASN A 98 10.36 -0.96 15.42
CA ASN A 98 11.06 0.32 15.37
C ASN A 98 10.13 1.39 14.79
N ASP A 99 9.63 2.24 15.69
CA ASP A 99 8.68 3.33 15.43
C ASP A 99 9.25 4.44 14.55
N LYS A 100 10.58 4.52 14.42
CA LYS A 100 11.28 5.58 13.68
C LYS A 100 11.82 5.14 12.31
N THR A 101 11.35 4.00 11.78
CA THR A 101 11.80 3.49 10.47
C THR A 101 10.94 4.00 9.32
N VAL A 102 11.56 4.15 8.15
CA VAL A 102 10.90 4.56 6.90
C VAL A 102 9.89 3.52 6.46
N GLU A 103 10.28 2.26 6.60
CA GLU A 103 9.48 1.12 6.23
C GLU A 103 8.18 1.10 7.05
N ARG A 104 8.23 1.52 8.32
CA ARG A 104 7.03 1.73 9.13
C ARG A 104 6.20 2.90 8.64
N GLU A 105 6.80 4.06 8.40
CA GLU A 105 6.05 5.22 7.90
C GLU A 105 5.34 4.90 6.56
N ILE A 106 6.04 4.22 5.63
CA ILE A 106 5.47 3.74 4.36
C ILE A 106 4.37 2.70 4.62
N ALA A 107 4.62 1.70 5.48
CA ALA A 107 3.62 0.68 5.79
C ALA A 107 2.35 1.28 6.43
N PHE A 108 2.50 2.27 7.32
CA PHE A 108 1.38 2.96 7.94
C PHE A 108 0.64 3.86 6.94
N ARG A 109 1.33 4.55 6.04
CA ARG A 109 0.67 5.29 4.94
C ARG A 109 -0.10 4.33 4.03
N GLN A 110 0.49 3.19 3.68
CA GLN A 110 -0.19 2.16 2.89
C GLN A 110 -1.38 1.54 3.64
N LEU A 111 -1.28 1.33 4.95
CA LEU A 111 -2.38 0.86 5.79
C LEU A 111 -3.47 1.92 5.98
N ALA A 112 -3.12 3.20 6.07
CA ALA A 112 -4.08 4.31 6.16
C ALA A 112 -4.90 4.47 4.88
N MET A 113 -4.32 4.11 3.73
CA MET A 113 -5.04 3.99 2.46
C MET A 113 -5.94 2.75 2.38
N LYS A 114 -5.90 1.86 3.39
CA LYS A 114 -6.74 0.66 3.45
C LYS A 114 -7.96 0.90 4.35
N ASP A 115 -9.15 0.94 3.77
CA ASP A 115 -10.43 0.84 4.48
C ASP A 115 -10.77 -0.63 4.86
N GLU A 116 -11.87 -0.85 5.58
CA GLU A 116 -12.36 -2.21 5.93
C GLU A 116 -12.71 -3.07 4.70
N ASN A 117 -12.79 -2.45 3.52
CA ASN A 117 -13.01 -3.11 2.23
C ASN A 117 -11.72 -3.29 1.42
N SER A 118 -10.57 -2.90 1.97
CA SER A 118 -9.32 -2.91 1.25
C SER A 118 -8.77 -4.32 1.18
N GLY A 119 -8.72 -4.83 -0.05
CA GLY A 119 -8.55 -6.26 -0.35
C GLY A 119 -9.80 -6.88 -0.99
N LYS A 120 -10.99 -6.28 -0.82
CA LYS A 120 -12.21 -6.67 -1.54
C LYS A 120 -12.38 -5.93 -2.85
N THR A 121 -11.92 -4.67 -2.93
CA THR A 121 -12.02 -3.89 -4.16
C THR A 121 -10.71 -3.18 -4.50
N VAL A 122 -10.44 -3.05 -5.80
CA VAL A 122 -9.26 -2.37 -6.32
C VAL A 122 -9.42 -0.84 -6.14
N HIS A 123 -8.35 -0.12 -5.77
CA HIS A 123 -8.37 1.35 -5.64
C HIS A 123 -8.82 2.06 -6.94
N ASN A 124 -9.47 3.23 -6.85
CA ASN A 124 -10.03 3.91 -8.04
C ASN A 124 -8.97 4.34 -9.07
N ILE A 125 -7.73 4.60 -8.62
CA ILE A 125 -6.57 4.82 -9.51
C ILE A 125 -6.44 3.68 -10.54
N TRP A 126 -6.63 2.43 -10.12
CA TRP A 126 -6.55 1.24 -10.98
C TRP A 126 -7.87 0.92 -11.68
N LYS A 127 -9.03 1.12 -11.02
CA LYS A 127 -10.33 0.90 -11.68
C LYS A 127 -10.49 1.73 -12.94
N SER A 128 -9.91 2.92 -12.96
CA SER A 128 -9.95 3.84 -14.10
C SER A 128 -8.76 3.71 -15.06
N SER A 129 -7.79 2.81 -14.82
CA SER A 129 -6.50 2.80 -15.55
C SER A 129 -6.55 2.18 -16.94
N GLY A 130 -7.68 1.66 -17.39
CA GLY A 130 -7.71 0.86 -18.61
C GLY A 130 -6.76 -0.35 -18.53
N THR A 131 -6.54 -1.01 -19.67
CA THR A 131 -5.68 -2.20 -19.76
C THR A 131 -4.44 -1.97 -20.62
N ASP A 132 -4.33 -0.83 -21.31
CA ASP A 132 -3.17 -0.56 -22.15
C ASP A 132 -1.93 -0.23 -21.30
N PRO A 133 -0.72 -0.62 -21.75
CA PRO A 133 0.50 -0.43 -20.96
C PRO A 133 0.78 1.02 -20.57
N TYR A 134 0.39 1.97 -21.41
CA TYR A 134 0.62 3.39 -21.15
C TYR A 134 -0.24 3.88 -19.99
N SER A 135 -1.54 3.60 -20.01
CA SER A 135 -2.46 3.97 -18.92
C SER A 135 -2.14 3.25 -17.61
N VAL A 136 -1.70 1.98 -17.66
CA VAL A 136 -1.19 1.24 -16.50
C VAL A 136 0.05 1.92 -15.90
N ASN A 137 0.98 2.36 -16.74
CA ASN A 137 2.18 3.07 -16.28
C ASN A 137 1.83 4.42 -15.64
N MET A 138 0.87 5.17 -16.19
CA MET A 138 0.39 6.40 -15.55
C MET A 138 -0.18 6.12 -14.16
N ALA A 139 -0.96 5.04 -14.01
CA ALA A 139 -1.57 4.66 -12.75
C ALA A 139 -0.51 4.28 -11.73
N ALA A 140 0.49 3.50 -12.16
CA ALA A 140 1.63 3.13 -11.33
C ALA A 140 2.40 4.36 -10.80
N ILE A 141 2.63 5.38 -11.64
CA ILE A 141 3.26 6.62 -11.20
C ILE A 141 2.40 7.34 -10.16
N LYS A 142 1.09 7.50 -10.41
CA LYS A 142 0.20 8.15 -9.46
C LYS A 142 0.15 7.40 -8.12
N VAL A 143 0.07 6.07 -8.13
CA VAL A 143 0.12 5.24 -6.90
C VAL A 143 1.41 5.47 -6.14
N LYS A 144 2.57 5.51 -6.81
CA LYS A 144 3.85 5.78 -6.14
C LYS A 144 3.85 7.14 -5.43
N ILE A 145 3.20 8.14 -6.03
CA ILE A 145 3.08 9.47 -5.42
C ILE A 145 2.12 9.42 -4.23
N ALA A 146 0.93 8.86 -4.42
CA ALA A 146 -0.11 8.77 -3.40
C ALA A 146 0.36 8.02 -2.14
N THR A 147 1.10 6.94 -2.35
CA THR A 147 1.65 6.10 -1.26
C THR A 147 2.96 6.65 -0.68
N GLY A 148 3.52 7.72 -1.25
CA GLY A 148 4.83 8.25 -0.85
C GLY A 148 6.02 7.33 -1.15
N ILE A 149 5.83 6.30 -1.98
CA ILE A 149 6.89 5.38 -2.43
C ILE A 149 7.80 6.08 -3.46
N MET A 150 7.30 7.10 -4.15
CA MET A 150 8.12 7.89 -5.05
C MET A 150 9.21 8.62 -4.26
N ILE A 151 10.47 8.29 -4.56
CA ILE A 151 11.64 8.84 -3.87
C ILE A 151 11.95 10.24 -4.42
N LEU A 152 11.37 11.27 -3.80
CA LEU A 152 11.71 12.67 -4.05
C LEU A 152 12.95 13.08 -3.25
N GLN A 153 13.48 14.27 -3.55
CA GLN A 153 14.73 14.75 -2.96
C GLN A 153 14.65 14.94 -1.45
N TYR A 154 13.49 15.33 -0.91
CA TYR A 154 13.26 15.38 0.54
C TYR A 154 13.52 14.02 1.20
N GLN A 155 12.93 12.93 0.67
CA GLN A 155 13.15 11.58 1.19
C GLN A 155 14.61 11.16 1.03
N ARG A 156 15.26 11.48 -0.09
CA ARG A 156 16.69 11.16 -0.30
C ARG A 156 17.57 11.83 0.75
N SER A 157 17.35 13.11 1.02
CA SER A 157 18.12 13.86 2.02
C SER A 157 17.96 13.29 3.43
N ARG A 158 16.72 12.89 3.79
CA ARG A 158 16.40 12.33 5.11
C ARG A 158 17.07 10.97 5.36
N PHE A 159 17.32 10.17 4.32
CA PHE A 159 17.84 8.80 4.45
C PHE A 159 19.28 8.61 3.96
N SER A 160 19.86 9.62 3.32
CA SER A 160 21.25 9.56 2.89
C SER A 160 22.19 9.82 4.06
N LYS A 161 23.25 9.02 4.17
CA LYS A 161 24.39 9.28 5.07
C LYS A 161 25.26 10.43 4.59
N ASN A 162 25.28 10.64 3.27
CA ASN A 162 25.96 11.78 2.65
C ASN A 162 24.99 12.94 2.76
N CYS A 163 25.36 14.08 3.35
CA CYS A 163 24.51 15.26 3.54
C CYS A 163 24.00 15.82 2.21
N ILE A 164 22.98 15.18 1.63
CA ILE A 164 22.35 15.55 0.37
C ILE A 164 21.31 16.63 0.68
N SER A 165 21.29 17.71 -0.10
CA SER A 165 20.27 18.76 0.04
C SER A 165 18.87 18.19 -0.17
N ALA A 166 17.91 18.61 0.66
CA ALA A 166 16.49 18.32 0.50
C ALA A 166 15.85 19.12 -0.64
N ASN A 167 16.49 20.19 -1.08
CA ASN A 167 15.94 21.14 -2.04
C ASN A 167 15.67 20.48 -3.38
N CYS A 168 14.60 20.91 -4.03
CA CYS A 168 14.22 20.41 -5.34
C CYS A 168 15.35 20.54 -6.36
N PRO A 169 15.72 19.44 -7.05
CA PRO A 169 16.82 19.47 -8.01
C PRO A 169 16.52 20.36 -9.22
N LEU A 170 15.25 20.73 -9.45
CA LEU A 170 14.83 21.55 -10.57
C LEU A 170 14.89 23.05 -10.29
N CYS A 171 14.43 23.50 -9.11
CA CYS A 171 14.40 24.93 -8.76
C CYS A 171 15.46 25.31 -7.72
N ASN A 172 15.92 24.37 -6.90
CA ASN A 172 16.85 24.55 -5.79
C ASN A 172 16.38 25.53 -4.68
N ILE A 173 15.07 25.84 -4.63
CA ILE A 173 14.51 26.84 -3.69
C ILE A 173 14.04 26.17 -2.39
N GLU A 174 13.09 25.24 -2.49
CA GLU A 174 12.44 24.59 -1.34
C GLU A 174 12.67 23.07 -1.35
N PRO A 175 12.49 22.37 -0.21
CA PRO A 175 12.49 20.92 -0.16
C PRO A 175 11.51 20.28 -1.15
N GLU A 176 11.95 19.25 -1.87
CA GLU A 176 11.06 18.52 -2.79
C GLU A 176 10.29 17.43 -2.06
N ASP A 177 9.24 17.84 -1.36
CA ASP A 177 8.20 16.94 -0.90
C ASP A 177 7.09 16.77 -1.96
N THR A 178 6.06 15.98 -1.64
CA THR A 178 4.94 15.72 -2.55
C THR A 178 4.19 17.00 -2.93
N THR A 179 3.99 17.91 -1.96
CA THR A 179 3.32 19.19 -2.17
C THR A 179 4.12 20.07 -3.11
N HIS A 180 5.43 20.21 -2.88
CA HIS A 180 6.29 20.99 -3.75
C HIS A 180 6.33 20.42 -5.17
N PHE A 181 6.49 19.10 -5.30
CA PHE A 181 6.54 18.41 -6.59
C PHE A 181 5.23 18.58 -7.40
N ILE A 182 4.07 18.39 -6.76
CA ILE A 182 2.77 18.50 -7.43
C ILE A 182 2.36 19.94 -7.65
N LEU A 183 2.52 20.83 -6.66
CA LEU A 183 1.85 22.13 -6.59
C LEU A 183 2.77 23.36 -6.69
N LYS A 184 4.04 23.29 -6.29
CA LYS A 184 4.87 24.51 -6.13
C LYS A 184 5.97 24.66 -7.17
N CYS A 185 6.69 23.59 -7.52
CA CYS A 185 7.87 23.65 -8.38
C CYS A 185 7.63 24.46 -9.67
N GLU A 186 8.31 25.61 -9.81
CA GLU A 186 8.10 26.56 -10.91
C GLU A 186 8.45 25.98 -12.27
N LYS A 187 9.50 25.14 -12.33
CA LYS A 187 9.92 24.44 -13.56
C LYS A 187 8.86 23.48 -14.12
N LEU A 188 7.85 23.14 -13.33
CA LEU A 188 6.74 22.26 -13.71
C LEU A 188 5.41 23.01 -13.85
N SER A 189 5.41 24.34 -13.66
CA SER A 189 4.20 25.18 -13.61
C SER A 189 3.37 25.13 -14.89
N SER A 190 3.98 25.09 -16.07
CA SER A 190 3.26 25.08 -17.35
C SER A 190 2.38 23.83 -17.51
N ILE A 191 2.87 22.66 -17.11
CA ILE A 191 2.10 21.41 -17.12
C ILE A 191 1.01 21.50 -16.05
N ARG A 192 1.38 21.87 -14.82
CA ARG A 192 0.46 21.96 -13.68
C ARG A 192 -0.72 22.88 -13.96
N ASN A 193 -0.45 24.12 -14.39
CA ASN A 193 -1.47 25.14 -14.61
C ASN A 193 -2.51 24.69 -15.63
N ARG A 194 -2.08 24.03 -16.72
CA ARG A 194 -3.00 23.47 -17.72
C ARG A 194 -4.00 22.49 -17.09
N PHE A 195 -3.52 21.51 -16.32
CA PHE A 195 -4.39 20.50 -15.71
C PHE A 195 -5.26 21.08 -14.58
N ILE A 196 -4.74 22.03 -13.80
CA ILE A 196 -5.52 22.74 -12.78
C ILE A 196 -6.69 23.48 -13.41
N GLN A 197 -6.46 24.18 -14.53
CA GLN A 197 -7.54 24.87 -15.24
C GLN A 197 -8.57 23.88 -15.81
N GLU A 198 -8.11 22.78 -16.40
CA GLU A 198 -8.99 21.72 -16.92
C GLU A 198 -9.83 21.07 -15.80
N LEU A 199 -9.27 20.91 -14.60
CA LEU A 199 -9.97 20.41 -13.42
C LEU A 199 -10.99 21.43 -12.89
N LYS A 200 -10.65 22.73 -12.85
CA LYS A 200 -11.58 23.81 -12.49
C LYS A 200 -12.77 23.85 -13.44
N SER A 201 -12.51 23.89 -14.75
CA SER A 201 -13.57 23.89 -15.77
C SER A 201 -14.47 22.67 -15.64
N PHE A 202 -13.90 21.48 -15.43
CA PHE A 202 -14.69 20.26 -15.23
C PHE A 202 -15.64 20.35 -14.03
N LEU A 203 -15.19 20.90 -12.90
CA LEU A 203 -16.05 21.06 -11.72
C LEU A 203 -17.16 22.09 -11.93
N VAL A 204 -16.90 23.16 -12.70
CA VAL A 204 -17.91 24.12 -13.12
C VAL A 204 -18.95 23.45 -14.02
N ASP A 205 -18.51 22.66 -15.02
CA ASP A 205 -19.39 21.92 -15.93
C ASP A 205 -20.27 20.89 -15.19
N CYS A 206 -19.79 20.36 -14.07
CA CYS A 206 -20.54 19.48 -13.19
C CYS A 206 -21.51 20.22 -12.23
N ASN A 207 -21.71 21.53 -12.43
CA ASN A 207 -22.55 22.40 -11.61
C ASN A 207 -22.17 22.38 -10.11
N LYS A 208 -20.88 22.23 -9.78
CA LYS A 208 -20.44 22.34 -8.39
C LYS A 208 -20.51 23.81 -7.93
N PRO A 209 -20.94 24.10 -6.68
CA PRO A 209 -21.02 25.47 -6.19
C PRO A 209 -19.69 26.22 -6.29
N SER A 210 -19.72 27.49 -6.69
CA SER A 210 -18.51 28.31 -6.85
C SER A 210 -17.70 28.41 -5.56
N LEU A 211 -18.36 28.53 -4.40
CA LEU A 211 -17.71 28.57 -3.09
C LEU A 211 -16.94 27.27 -2.79
N LEU A 212 -17.50 26.12 -3.13
CA LEU A 212 -16.83 24.83 -2.97
C LEU A 212 -15.61 24.71 -3.87
N ILE A 213 -15.73 25.15 -5.13
CA ILE A 213 -14.60 25.18 -6.06
C ILE A 213 -13.53 26.14 -5.51
N GLN A 214 -13.91 27.29 -4.98
CA GLN A 214 -12.93 28.22 -4.40
C GLN A 214 -12.18 27.57 -3.22
N GLU A 215 -12.90 26.99 -2.26
CA GLU A 215 -12.31 26.32 -1.09
C GLU A 215 -11.33 25.19 -1.48
N LEU A 216 -11.66 24.41 -2.51
CA LEU A 216 -10.80 23.32 -2.99
C LEU A 216 -9.48 23.79 -3.61
N PHE A 217 -9.44 25.00 -4.18
CA PHE A 217 -8.27 25.48 -4.92
C PHE A 217 -7.51 26.61 -4.22
N ASP A 218 -8.12 27.27 -3.24
CA ASP A 218 -7.45 28.27 -2.40
C ASP A 218 -6.64 27.60 -1.27
N ASP A 219 -7.01 26.36 -0.88
CA ASP A 219 -6.27 25.55 0.09
C ASP A 219 -5.40 24.49 -0.60
N GLU A 220 -4.09 24.50 -0.30
CA GLU A 220 -3.12 23.60 -0.93
C GLU A 220 -3.33 22.13 -0.53
N GLU A 221 -3.76 21.85 0.70
CA GLU A 221 -3.98 20.48 1.17
C GLU A 221 -5.19 19.87 0.49
N ASN A 222 -6.28 20.64 0.36
CA ASN A 222 -7.47 20.24 -0.39
C ASN A 222 -7.14 19.95 -1.85
N LEU A 223 -6.41 20.85 -2.52
CA LEU A 223 -6.04 20.64 -3.92
C LEU A 223 -5.13 19.42 -4.08
N LEU A 224 -4.15 19.26 -3.18
CA LEU A 224 -3.25 18.12 -3.18
C LEU A 224 -4.01 16.81 -3.02
N HIS A 225 -4.93 16.76 -2.05
CA HIS A 225 -5.73 15.60 -1.76
C HIS A 225 -6.68 15.27 -2.92
N LEU A 226 -7.33 16.26 -3.53
CA LEU A 226 -8.13 16.07 -4.75
C LEU A 226 -7.31 15.48 -5.90
N ILE A 227 -6.05 15.90 -6.07
CA ILE A 227 -5.16 15.38 -7.10
C ILE A 227 -4.71 13.95 -6.79
N ILE A 228 -4.36 13.66 -5.55
CA ILE A 228 -3.80 12.37 -5.14
C ILE A 228 -4.89 11.30 -4.99
N ASP A 229 -5.99 11.63 -4.33
CA ASP A 229 -7.08 10.72 -4.02
C ASP A 229 -8.43 11.46 -3.94
N CYS A 230 -9.16 11.48 -5.06
CA CYS A 230 -10.46 12.14 -5.13
C CYS A 230 -11.61 11.36 -4.46
N ILE A 231 -11.35 10.15 -3.92
CA ILE A 231 -12.39 9.27 -3.36
C ILE A 231 -13.01 9.89 -2.10
N SER A 232 -12.22 10.61 -1.32
CA SER A 232 -12.63 11.22 -0.05
C SER A 232 -13.66 12.34 -0.21
N TYR A 233 -13.91 12.82 -1.44
CA TYR A 233 -14.85 13.91 -1.71
C TYR A 233 -16.24 13.38 -2.04
N HIS A 234 -17.06 13.21 -1.01
CA HIS A 234 -18.42 12.64 -1.12
C HIS A 234 -19.40 13.44 -1.99
N PHE A 235 -19.13 14.72 -2.27
CA PHE A 235 -19.95 15.53 -3.20
C PHE A 235 -19.72 15.17 -4.67
N LEU A 236 -18.72 14.33 -4.97
CA LEU A 236 -18.45 13.82 -6.32
C LEU A 236 -19.24 12.54 -6.55
N THR A 237 -19.93 12.47 -7.68
CA THR A 237 -20.50 11.22 -8.19
C THR A 237 -19.38 10.29 -8.64
N TYR A 238 -19.65 8.98 -8.72
CA TYR A 238 -18.67 8.01 -9.22
C TYR A 238 -18.11 8.36 -10.61
N LYS A 239 -18.98 8.84 -11.51
CA LYS A 239 -18.56 9.26 -12.87
C LYS A 239 -17.61 10.45 -12.83
N GLU A 240 -17.86 11.41 -11.93
CA GLU A 240 -16.99 12.57 -11.74
C GLU A 240 -15.65 12.16 -11.13
N GLN A 241 -15.65 11.28 -10.13
CA GLN A 241 -14.42 10.73 -9.54
C GLN A 241 -13.57 10.04 -10.61
N VAL A 242 -14.14 9.17 -11.44
CA VAL A 242 -13.40 8.49 -12.53
C VAL A 242 -12.79 9.50 -13.51
N ARG A 243 -13.49 10.59 -13.83
CA ARG A 243 -12.98 11.62 -14.74
C ARG A 243 -11.85 12.44 -14.11
N ILE A 244 -12.00 12.87 -12.86
CA ILE A 244 -10.96 13.57 -12.09
C ILE A 244 -9.73 12.67 -11.94
N GLU A 245 -9.95 11.40 -11.63
CA GLU A 245 -8.90 10.40 -11.49
C GLU A 245 -8.09 10.23 -12.78
N THR A 246 -8.78 10.16 -13.92
CA THR A 246 -8.14 10.09 -15.25
C THR A 246 -7.29 11.33 -15.53
N LEU A 247 -7.82 12.52 -15.24
CA LEU A 247 -7.14 13.80 -15.47
C LEU A 247 -5.89 13.95 -14.59
N THR A 248 -6.04 13.70 -13.29
CA THR A 248 -4.98 13.84 -12.29
C THR A 248 -3.89 12.78 -12.44
N ARG A 249 -4.24 11.56 -12.89
CA ARG A 249 -3.26 10.56 -13.30
C ARG A 249 -2.40 11.05 -14.48
N GLY A 250 -3.03 11.69 -15.47
CA GLY A 250 -2.31 12.33 -16.57
C GLY A 250 -1.36 13.44 -16.12
N LEU A 251 -1.78 14.26 -15.14
CA LEU A 251 -0.95 15.29 -14.50
C LEU A 251 0.28 14.66 -13.84
N CYS A 252 0.08 13.73 -12.90
CA CYS A 252 1.14 13.05 -12.16
C CYS A 252 2.20 12.43 -13.09
N TYR A 253 1.74 11.75 -14.14
CA TYR A 253 2.62 11.14 -15.12
C TYR A 253 3.48 12.18 -15.87
N LYS A 254 2.86 13.26 -16.35
CA LYS A 254 3.57 14.31 -17.10
C LYS A 254 4.56 15.08 -16.23
N LEU A 255 4.20 15.37 -14.97
CA LEU A 255 5.12 16.00 -14.01
C LEU A 255 6.35 15.12 -13.78
N TYR A 256 6.14 13.82 -13.55
CA TYR A 256 7.22 12.86 -13.34
C TYR A 256 8.18 12.79 -14.53
N HIS A 257 7.65 12.63 -15.74
CA HIS A 257 8.47 12.58 -16.94
C HIS A 257 9.21 13.90 -17.21
N LYS A 258 8.56 15.04 -17.04
CA LYS A 258 9.23 16.34 -17.22
C LYS A 258 10.34 16.55 -16.21
N ARG A 259 10.14 16.12 -14.95
CA ARG A 259 11.20 16.12 -13.93
C ARG A 259 12.39 15.27 -14.34
N LEU A 260 12.18 14.04 -14.82
CA LEU A 260 13.29 13.18 -15.27
C LEU A 260 14.08 13.82 -16.42
N LEU A 261 13.38 14.40 -17.40
CA LEU A 261 14.01 15.07 -18.54
C LEU A 261 14.89 16.24 -18.08
N LEU A 262 14.36 17.11 -17.22
CA LEU A 262 15.10 18.28 -16.73
C LEU A 262 16.27 17.91 -15.79
N MET A 263 16.26 16.73 -15.19
CA MET A 263 17.38 16.23 -14.37
C MET A 263 18.47 15.57 -15.20
N SER A 264 18.22 15.27 -16.47
CA SER A 264 19.21 14.69 -17.39
C SER A 264 19.94 15.72 -18.25
N GLU A 265 19.50 16.98 -18.21
CA GLU A 265 20.14 18.14 -18.83
C GLU A 265 21.20 18.73 -17.89
#